data_AF-A0A925ZK33-F1
#
_entry.id   AF-A0A925ZK33-F1
#
_cell.length_a   1.000
_cell.length_b   1.000
_cell.length_c   1.000
_cell.angle_alpha   90.00
_cell.angle_beta   90.00
_cell.angle_gamma   90.00
#
_symmetry.space_group_name_H-M   'P 1'
#
loop_
_entity.id
_entity.type
_entity.pdbx_description
1 polymer ?
#
loop_
_entity_poly.entity_id
_entity_poly.type
_entity_poly.pdbx_seq_one_letter_code
_entity_poly.pdbx_strand_id
1 'polypeptide(L)'
;MPRTSETGDWFEQLFGFVERGYDETRRQLVIEDDMLRSRANDRVFPIGRFGTPSLAELRERTAEAPRGELRVTHVAIGDVLELHAMPENRDALFQVASQFNCLEFASPHVTPEDGVTGYAYDPTQGPACSLAAAAATVYRNYFVPVGGKPGQTRDRQIDNLAGLDRRLGEPGAYWTVVNGYTNSEPHRLARLERALAERDRESLLGEIAIGLHEGVGVTFADRFTEPTQPTRVSQALCSALSCGYSDVAHADWEPLATLVLDAAYEATLRAALVVPRDADATAKVWLTRLGGGAFGNRMEWITAAIGRALAVMDGARLDVRIAHYRRIDSSVQADIEQARRRAADSLA
;
A
#
# COMPACT_ATOMS: atom_id res chain seq x y z
N MET A 1 -32.20 7.03 -29.56
CA MET A 1 -32.35 7.45 -28.15
C MET A 1 -30.98 7.63 -27.57
N PRO A 2 -30.59 8.83 -27.13
CA PRO A 2 -29.29 9.02 -26.51
C PRO A 2 -29.34 8.45 -25.08
N ARG A 3 -28.41 7.53 -24.77
CA ARG A 3 -28.10 7.17 -23.38
C ARG A 3 -27.52 8.41 -22.71
N THR A 4 -28.07 8.75 -21.55
CA THR A 4 -27.56 9.75 -20.62
C THR A 4 -26.10 9.44 -20.26
N SER A 5 -25.29 10.49 -20.21
CA SER A 5 -23.87 10.49 -19.82
C SER A 5 -23.72 10.44 -18.29
N GLU A 6 -24.11 9.33 -17.65
CA GLU A 6 -24.06 9.15 -16.18
C GLU A 6 -22.72 8.60 -15.65
N THR A 7 -21.58 9.02 -16.20
CA THR A 7 -20.26 8.67 -15.63
C THR A 7 -19.33 9.87 -15.69
N GLY A 8 -18.78 10.32 -14.55
CA GLY A 8 -17.92 11.51 -14.56
C GLY A 8 -17.02 11.74 -13.34
N ASP A 9 -17.59 11.89 -12.15
CA ASP A 9 -16.84 12.30 -10.96
C ASP A 9 -17.31 11.55 -9.71
N TRP A 10 -16.57 10.50 -9.34
CA TRP A 10 -16.82 9.72 -8.13
C TRP A 10 -16.76 10.57 -6.86
N PHE A 11 -15.96 11.64 -6.88
CA PHE A 11 -15.79 12.52 -5.75
C PHE A 11 -17.06 13.32 -5.52
N GLU A 12 -17.62 13.93 -6.57
CA GLU A 12 -18.89 14.65 -6.50
C GLU A 12 -20.04 13.71 -6.10
N GLN A 13 -20.08 12.48 -6.61
CA GLN A 13 -21.07 11.48 -6.22
C GLN A 13 -21.07 11.22 -4.70
N LEU A 14 -19.89 11.04 -4.10
CA LEU A 14 -19.78 10.77 -2.66
C LEU A 14 -20.00 12.03 -1.83
N PHE A 15 -19.33 13.13 -2.16
CA PHE A 15 -19.24 14.30 -1.28
C PHE A 15 -20.20 15.43 -1.66
N GLY A 16 -20.87 15.38 -2.81
CA GLY A 16 -21.88 16.36 -3.20
C GLY A 16 -21.31 17.69 -3.70
N PHE A 17 -20.03 17.73 -4.05
CA PHE A 17 -19.38 18.87 -4.69
C PHE A 17 -18.20 18.40 -5.54
N VAL A 18 -17.90 19.14 -6.61
CA VAL A 18 -16.76 18.88 -7.50
C VAL A 18 -15.44 19.18 -6.77
N GLU A 19 -14.44 18.30 -6.91
CA GLU A 19 -13.10 18.55 -6.39
C GLU A 19 -12.45 19.75 -7.10
N ARG A 20 -12.01 20.73 -6.32
CA ARG A 20 -11.40 21.98 -6.82
C ARG A 20 -10.06 22.20 -6.12
N GLY A 21 -9.65 23.45 -5.97
CA GLY A 21 -8.39 23.80 -5.31
C GLY A 21 -8.29 23.23 -3.90
N TYR A 22 -7.08 22.84 -3.50
CA TYR A 22 -6.80 22.10 -2.27
C TYR A 22 -7.52 22.63 -1.02
N ASP A 23 -7.42 23.93 -0.74
CA ASP A 23 -8.07 24.53 0.44
C ASP A 23 -9.59 24.71 0.28
N GLU A 24 -10.10 24.86 -0.95
CA GLU A 24 -11.55 24.90 -1.20
C GLU A 24 -12.17 23.53 -0.92
N THR A 25 -11.57 22.46 -1.45
CA THR A 25 -11.97 21.08 -1.19
C THR A 25 -11.94 20.77 0.31
N ARG A 26 -10.86 21.15 1.01
CA ARG A 26 -10.73 20.92 2.45
C ARG A 26 -11.79 21.62 3.28
N ARG A 27 -12.20 22.84 2.93
CA ARG A 27 -13.24 23.58 3.67
C ARG A 27 -14.61 22.90 3.63
N GLN A 28 -14.87 22.10 2.60
CA GLN A 28 -16.11 21.36 2.44
C GLN A 28 -16.14 20.02 3.19
N LEU A 29 -15.02 19.60 3.77
CA LEU A 29 -14.88 18.33 4.48
C LEU A 29 -14.49 18.57 5.93
N VAL A 30 -14.92 17.69 6.83
CA VAL A 30 -14.53 17.73 8.24
C VAL A 30 -14.25 16.33 8.75
N ILE A 31 -13.21 16.21 9.58
CA ILE A 31 -12.89 14.97 10.28
C ILE A 31 -13.45 15.07 11.70
N GLU A 32 -14.25 14.07 12.07
CA GLU A 32 -14.85 13.90 13.39
C GLU A 32 -14.51 12.47 13.84
N ASP A 33 -13.54 12.34 14.76
CA ASP A 33 -12.94 11.06 15.16
C ASP A 33 -12.43 10.24 13.95
N ASP A 34 -12.90 9.00 13.80
CA ASP A 34 -12.56 8.08 12.71
C ASP A 34 -13.54 8.21 11.52
N MET A 35 -14.22 9.36 11.38
CA MET A 35 -15.21 9.65 10.34
C MET A 35 -14.85 10.91 9.53
N LEU A 36 -15.17 10.89 8.23
CA LEU A 36 -15.13 12.06 7.34
C LEU A 36 -16.56 12.45 6.98
N ARG A 37 -16.94 13.70 7.26
CA ARG A 37 -18.24 14.26 6.90
C ARG A 37 -18.07 15.29 5.79
N SER A 38 -18.91 15.21 4.76
CA SER A 38 -19.06 16.28 3.78
C SER A 38 -20.07 17.31 4.28
N ARG A 39 -19.72 18.59 4.20
CA ARG A 39 -20.60 19.72 4.51
C ARG A 39 -21.59 20.02 3.39
N ALA A 40 -21.30 19.60 2.16
CA ALA A 40 -22.15 19.90 1.01
C ALA A 40 -23.42 19.04 0.98
N ASN A 41 -23.35 17.81 1.49
CA ASN A 41 -24.48 16.86 1.46
C ASN A 41 -24.73 16.12 2.78
N ASP A 42 -24.03 16.49 3.86
CA ASP A 42 -24.12 15.91 5.21
C ASP A 42 -23.82 14.41 5.33
N ARG A 43 -23.32 13.77 4.25
CA ARG A 43 -22.94 12.36 4.28
C ARG A 43 -21.70 12.16 5.14
N VAL A 44 -21.64 11.02 5.82
CA VAL A 44 -20.56 10.64 6.73
C VAL A 44 -19.99 9.29 6.30
N PHE A 45 -18.66 9.21 6.25
CA PHE A 45 -17.92 8.05 5.77
C PHE A 45 -16.92 7.59 6.83
N PRO A 46 -16.91 6.30 7.21
CA PRO A 46 -15.88 5.79 8.10
C PRO A 46 -14.54 5.78 7.37
N ILE A 47 -13.58 6.54 7.90
CA ILE A 47 -12.22 6.56 7.37
C ILE A 47 -11.32 5.56 8.08
N GLY A 48 -11.61 5.20 9.33
CA GLY A 48 -10.76 4.29 10.10
C GLY A 48 -9.52 5.00 10.65
N ARG A 49 -8.49 4.23 10.99
CA ARG A 49 -7.27 4.74 11.64
C ARG A 49 -6.05 4.56 10.76
N PHE A 50 -5.30 5.63 10.57
CA PHE A 50 -4.10 5.60 9.73
C PHE A 50 -2.83 5.78 10.57
N GLY A 51 -1.79 5.04 10.21
CA GLY A 51 -0.43 5.24 10.70
C GLY A 51 0.61 4.72 9.70
N THR A 52 1.89 4.96 10.00
CA THR A 52 3.02 4.52 9.18
C THR A 52 3.99 3.66 9.99
N PRO A 53 3.56 2.49 10.49
CA PRO A 53 4.45 1.66 11.30
C PRO A 53 5.62 1.12 10.47
N SER A 54 6.80 1.15 11.06
CA SER A 54 8.00 0.46 10.59
C SER A 54 7.84 -1.05 10.73
N LEU A 55 8.62 -1.81 9.96
CA LEU A 55 8.67 -3.27 10.11
C LEU A 55 9.13 -3.66 11.53
N ALA A 56 10.05 -2.91 12.14
CA ALA A 56 10.49 -3.15 13.51
C ALA A 56 9.32 -3.05 14.51
N GLU A 57 8.51 -1.98 14.44
CA GLU A 57 7.33 -1.81 15.29
C GLU A 57 6.29 -2.93 15.05
N LEU A 58 6.12 -3.38 13.81
CA LEU A 58 5.22 -4.50 13.50
C LEU A 58 5.75 -5.83 14.02
N ARG A 59 7.07 -6.06 13.99
CA ARG A 59 7.72 -7.24 14.61
C ARG A 59 7.45 -7.25 16.11
N GLU A 60 7.62 -6.11 16.79
CA GLU A 60 7.32 -5.98 18.23
C GLU A 60 5.84 -6.23 18.53
N ARG A 61 4.92 -5.60 17.80
CA ARG A 61 3.47 -5.78 17.98
C ARG A 61 2.99 -7.21 17.71
N THR A 62 3.75 -8.00 16.96
CA THR A 62 3.39 -9.38 16.58
C THR A 62 4.22 -10.44 17.30
N ALA A 63 5.11 -10.08 18.23
CA ALA A 63 5.95 -11.02 18.95
C ALA A 63 5.14 -12.11 19.68
N GLU A 64 4.02 -11.71 20.28
CA GLU A 64 3.09 -12.58 21.01
C GLU A 64 1.83 -12.93 20.19
N ALA A 65 1.87 -12.78 18.86
CA ALA A 65 0.71 -13.08 18.03
C ALA A 65 0.33 -14.57 18.12
N PRO A 66 -0.97 -14.93 18.07
CA PRO A 66 -1.41 -16.31 18.15
C PRO A 66 -0.75 -17.19 17.08
N ARG A 67 -0.14 -18.29 17.53
CA ARG A 67 0.33 -19.34 16.64
C ARG A 67 -0.85 -20.09 16.02
N GLY A 68 -0.63 -20.63 14.83
CA GLY A 68 -1.62 -21.35 14.06
C GLY A 68 -1.06 -21.88 12.75
N GLU A 69 -1.94 -21.97 11.77
CA GLU A 69 -1.61 -22.45 10.43
C GLU A 69 -1.54 -21.27 9.45
N LEU A 70 -0.43 -21.19 8.70
CA LEU A 70 -0.29 -20.29 7.56
C LEU A 70 -0.82 -21.00 6.31
N ARG A 71 -1.99 -20.56 5.83
CA ARG A 71 -2.59 -21.04 4.58
C ARG A 71 -2.25 -20.08 3.45
N VAL A 72 -1.87 -20.62 2.30
CA VAL A 72 -1.54 -19.83 1.11
C VAL A 72 -2.36 -20.33 -0.06
N THR A 73 -3.16 -19.45 -0.66
CA THR A 73 -4.00 -19.76 -1.82
C THR A 73 -3.74 -18.77 -2.95
N HIS A 74 -3.46 -19.28 -4.14
CA HIS A 74 -3.39 -18.46 -5.36
C HIS A 74 -4.80 -18.29 -5.92
N VAL A 75 -5.19 -17.04 -6.20
CA VAL A 75 -6.55 -16.72 -6.65
C VAL A 75 -6.48 -15.86 -7.91
N ALA A 76 -7.19 -16.28 -8.96
CA ALA A 76 -7.44 -15.44 -10.12
C ALA A 76 -8.55 -14.43 -9.79
N ILE A 77 -8.27 -13.14 -10.01
CA ILE A 77 -9.18 -12.04 -9.69
C ILE A 77 -9.43 -11.14 -10.91
N GLY A 78 -10.58 -10.45 -10.90
CA GLY A 78 -10.91 -9.38 -11.83
C GLY A 78 -10.37 -8.04 -11.34
N ASP A 79 -11.28 -7.09 -11.09
CA ASP A 79 -10.95 -5.82 -10.42
C ASP A 79 -10.82 -6.05 -8.91
N VAL A 80 -9.73 -5.56 -8.31
CA VAL A 80 -9.49 -5.69 -6.87
C VAL A 80 -10.47 -4.85 -6.05
N LEU A 81 -11.04 -3.79 -6.65
CA LEU A 81 -12.03 -2.94 -6.01
C LEU A 81 -13.23 -3.77 -5.53
N GLU A 82 -13.74 -4.65 -6.41
CA GLU A 82 -14.90 -5.51 -6.12
C GLU A 82 -14.65 -6.44 -4.93
N LEU A 83 -13.40 -6.92 -4.76
CA LEU A 83 -13.04 -7.80 -3.65
C LEU A 83 -13.20 -7.12 -2.28
N HIS A 84 -13.07 -5.80 -2.19
CA HIS A 84 -13.19 -5.09 -0.91
C HIS A 84 -14.63 -5.16 -0.39
N ALA A 85 -15.62 -5.16 -1.28
CA ALA A 85 -17.04 -5.17 -0.91
C ALA A 85 -17.60 -6.58 -0.67
N MET A 86 -16.86 -7.63 -1.05
CA MET A 86 -17.27 -9.02 -0.83
C MET A 86 -17.42 -9.32 0.67
N PRO A 87 -18.57 -9.86 1.13
CA PRO A 87 -18.81 -10.13 2.55
C PRO A 87 -17.74 -10.99 3.22
N GLU A 88 -17.18 -11.96 2.49
CA GLU A 88 -16.10 -12.82 2.97
C GLU A 88 -14.80 -12.08 3.26
N ASN A 89 -14.60 -10.88 2.71
CA ASN A 89 -13.41 -10.05 2.92
C ASN A 89 -13.61 -8.96 3.96
N ARG A 90 -14.75 -8.94 4.66
CA ARG A 90 -14.94 -8.08 5.83
C ARG A 90 -13.78 -8.30 6.81
N ASP A 91 -13.19 -7.22 7.28
CA ASP A 91 -12.02 -7.21 8.19
C ASP A 91 -10.73 -7.81 7.60
N ALA A 92 -10.69 -8.15 6.32
CA ALA A 92 -9.45 -8.57 5.66
C ALA A 92 -8.49 -7.40 5.46
N LEU A 93 -7.19 -7.70 5.39
CA LEU A 93 -6.16 -6.74 5.00
C LEU A 93 -5.85 -6.87 3.51
N PHE A 94 -5.82 -5.76 2.78
CA PHE A 94 -5.39 -5.71 1.39
C PHE A 94 -4.05 -5.02 1.25
N GLN A 95 -3.08 -5.69 0.62
CA GLN A 95 -1.87 -5.01 0.15
C GLN A 95 -2.21 -4.14 -1.05
N VAL A 96 -1.95 -2.84 -0.92
CA VAL A 96 -2.18 -1.83 -1.95
C VAL A 96 -0.83 -1.42 -2.53
N ALA A 97 -0.70 -1.51 -3.86
CA ALA A 97 0.44 -0.92 -4.56
C ALA A 97 0.31 0.59 -4.53
N SER A 98 1.05 1.21 -3.63
CA SER A 98 1.03 2.64 -3.32
C SER A 98 2.42 3.27 -3.56
N GLN A 99 2.51 4.57 -3.37
CA GLN A 99 3.75 5.34 -3.36
C GLN A 99 4.30 5.49 -1.93
N PHE A 100 5.54 5.94 -1.78
CA PHE A 100 6.13 6.12 -0.44
C PHE A 100 5.44 7.18 0.42
N ASN A 101 4.58 8.01 -0.17
CA ASN A 101 3.71 8.97 0.50
C ASN A 101 2.28 8.44 0.78
N CYS A 102 2.01 7.15 0.55
CA CYS A 102 0.70 6.51 0.72
C CYS A 102 -0.42 7.08 -0.19
N LEU A 103 -0.03 7.59 -1.37
CA LEU A 103 -0.91 8.03 -2.45
C LEU A 103 -0.64 7.23 -3.73
N GLU A 104 -1.50 7.38 -4.73
CA GLU A 104 -1.52 6.59 -5.97
C GLU A 104 -1.65 7.50 -7.21
N PHE A 105 -0.87 8.59 -7.26
CA PHE A 105 -0.88 9.46 -8.43
C PHE A 105 -0.27 8.79 -9.66
N ALA A 106 -0.71 9.16 -10.87
CA ALA A 106 -0.25 8.53 -12.11
C ALA A 106 1.18 8.94 -12.54
N SER A 107 1.71 10.03 -11.98
CA SER A 107 3.00 10.61 -12.40
C SER A 107 3.72 11.31 -11.23
N PRO A 108 5.08 11.31 -11.22
CA PRO A 108 5.88 12.04 -10.24
C PRO A 108 5.71 13.57 -10.32
N HIS A 109 5.04 14.10 -11.35
CA HIS A 109 4.75 15.52 -11.47
C HIS A 109 3.43 15.95 -10.82
N VAL A 110 2.59 14.98 -10.45
CA VAL A 110 1.33 15.24 -9.76
C VAL A 110 1.58 15.37 -8.27
N THR A 111 0.96 16.36 -7.67
CA THR A 111 1.10 16.75 -6.27
C THR A 111 -0.20 16.52 -5.52
N PRO A 112 -0.17 16.38 -4.17
CA PRO A 112 -1.39 16.29 -3.37
C PRO A 112 -2.42 17.40 -3.65
N GLU A 113 -1.94 18.59 -4.02
CA GLU A 113 -2.75 19.75 -4.36
C GLU A 113 -3.55 19.61 -5.67
N ASP A 114 -3.16 18.69 -6.54
CA ASP A 114 -3.85 18.42 -7.81
C ASP A 114 -5.12 17.57 -7.61
N GLY A 115 -5.34 17.04 -6.41
CA GLY A 115 -6.57 16.33 -6.03
C GLY A 115 -6.61 14.86 -6.45
N VAL A 116 -7.54 14.11 -5.86
CA VAL A 116 -7.64 12.65 -6.00
C VAL A 116 -8.69 12.18 -7.00
N THR A 117 -9.53 13.06 -7.55
CA THR A 117 -10.57 12.71 -8.54
C THR A 117 -10.00 11.93 -9.72
N GLY A 118 -8.76 12.25 -10.14
CA GLY A 118 -8.06 11.59 -11.24
C GLY A 118 -7.85 10.07 -11.06
N TYR A 119 -7.99 9.52 -9.85
CA TYR A 119 -7.81 8.09 -9.58
C TYR A 119 -8.82 7.23 -10.36
N ALA A 120 -9.97 7.78 -10.73
CA ALA A 120 -10.98 7.11 -11.56
C ALA A 120 -10.45 6.67 -12.93
N TYR A 121 -9.49 7.40 -13.49
CA TYR A 121 -8.99 7.19 -14.85
C TYR A 121 -7.78 6.28 -14.91
N ASP A 122 -7.22 5.90 -13.77
CA ASP A 122 -6.11 4.97 -13.68
C ASP A 122 -6.66 3.54 -13.45
N PRO A 123 -6.46 2.61 -14.41
CA PRO A 123 -6.96 1.24 -14.30
C PRO A 123 -6.04 0.32 -13.49
N THR A 124 -4.98 0.84 -12.86
CA THR A 124 -4.05 0.04 -12.06
C THR A 124 -4.61 -0.32 -10.69
N GLN A 125 -3.94 -1.27 -10.02
CA GLN A 125 -4.40 -1.87 -8.77
C GLN A 125 -4.44 -0.88 -7.60
N GLY A 126 -3.48 0.04 -7.51
CA GLY A 126 -3.43 1.05 -6.44
C GLY A 126 -4.68 1.94 -6.43
N PRO A 127 -4.95 2.66 -7.53
CA PRO A 127 -6.16 3.49 -7.68
C PRO A 127 -7.46 2.71 -7.49
N ALA A 128 -7.54 1.46 -7.95
CA ALA A 128 -8.71 0.61 -7.70
C ALA A 128 -8.94 0.35 -6.19
N CYS A 129 -7.90 0.01 -5.44
CA CYS A 129 -7.96 -0.11 -3.98
C CYS A 129 -8.29 1.23 -3.31
N SER A 130 -7.72 2.32 -3.78
CA SER A 130 -7.96 3.65 -3.23
C SER A 130 -9.38 4.15 -3.47
N LEU A 131 -10.00 3.79 -4.60
CA LEU A 131 -11.42 4.02 -4.86
C LEU A 131 -12.32 3.11 -4.02
N ALA A 132 -11.92 1.86 -3.77
CA ALA A 132 -12.68 0.97 -2.89
C ALA A 132 -12.82 1.55 -1.47
N ALA A 133 -11.82 2.32 -1.01
CA ALA A 133 -11.81 3.05 0.26
C ALA A 133 -11.68 4.56 0.05
N ALA A 134 -12.54 5.14 -0.78
CA ALA A 134 -12.39 6.50 -1.31
C ALA A 134 -12.29 7.59 -0.22
N ALA A 135 -13.10 7.50 0.85
CA ALA A 135 -13.04 8.46 1.96
C ALA A 135 -11.69 8.40 2.70
N ALA A 136 -11.14 7.19 2.87
CA ALA A 136 -9.81 7.01 3.45
C ALA A 136 -8.72 7.60 2.56
N THR A 137 -8.87 7.52 1.22
CA THR A 137 -7.97 8.16 0.25
C THR A 137 -8.01 9.68 0.35
N VAL A 138 -9.20 10.27 0.44
CA VAL A 138 -9.37 11.72 0.67
C VAL A 138 -8.73 12.15 1.98
N TYR A 139 -8.91 11.38 3.06
CA TYR A 139 -8.23 11.63 4.33
C TYR A 139 -6.69 11.64 4.18
N ARG A 140 -6.11 10.63 3.52
CA ARG A 140 -4.66 10.54 3.30
C ARG A 140 -4.10 11.69 2.48
N ASN A 141 -4.89 12.30 1.60
CA ASN A 141 -4.45 13.46 0.83
C ASN A 141 -4.56 14.77 1.64
N TYR A 142 -5.72 15.01 2.25
CA TYR A 142 -6.14 16.33 2.71
C TYR A 142 -6.05 16.57 4.22
N PHE A 143 -5.99 15.49 5.02
CA PHE A 143 -6.19 15.57 6.47
C PHE A 143 -5.18 14.81 7.30
N VAL A 144 -4.48 13.81 6.74
CA VAL A 144 -3.46 13.06 7.48
C VAL A 144 -2.41 14.01 8.08
N PRO A 145 -2.05 13.88 9.36
CA PRO A 145 -1.05 14.76 9.96
C PRO A 145 0.33 14.47 9.37
N VAL A 146 0.95 15.47 8.76
CA VAL A 146 2.35 15.42 8.33
C VAL A 146 3.08 16.62 8.90
N GLY A 147 4.14 16.39 9.68
CA GLY A 147 4.89 17.46 10.35
C GLY A 147 4.00 18.34 11.26
N GLY A 148 3.01 17.74 11.93
CA GLY A 148 2.08 18.45 12.81
C GLY A 148 1.00 19.28 12.10
N LYS A 149 0.93 19.24 10.76
CA LYS A 149 -0.08 19.95 9.97
C LYS A 149 -0.98 18.95 9.22
N PRO A 150 -2.28 19.22 9.11
CA PRO A 150 -3.20 18.37 8.37
C PRO A 150 -2.92 18.42 6.86
N GLY A 151 -2.91 17.24 6.24
CA GLY A 151 -2.80 17.05 4.81
C GLY A 151 -1.37 17.04 4.27
N GLN A 152 -1.20 16.29 3.18
CA GLN A 152 0.01 16.26 2.38
C GLN A 152 0.00 17.40 1.37
N THR A 153 1.15 18.00 1.13
CA THR A 153 1.38 19.09 0.17
C THR A 153 2.67 18.81 -0.59
N ARG A 154 2.90 19.46 -1.74
CA ARG A 154 4.14 19.36 -2.52
C ARG A 154 5.40 19.33 -1.64
N ASP A 155 5.47 20.24 -0.67
CA ASP A 155 6.67 20.45 0.16
C ASP A 155 6.65 19.67 1.48
N ARG A 156 5.61 18.85 1.74
CA ARG A 156 5.44 18.12 3.00
C ARG A 156 4.58 16.89 2.80
N GLN A 157 5.22 15.74 2.72
CA GLN A 157 4.57 14.46 2.45
C GLN A 157 5.07 13.41 3.43
N ILE A 158 4.30 12.33 3.55
CA ILE A 158 4.77 11.10 4.16
C ILE A 158 5.93 10.57 3.30
N ASP A 159 6.94 9.99 3.96
CA ASP A 159 8.00 9.25 3.30
C ASP A 159 8.31 7.99 4.12
N ASN A 160 7.78 6.87 3.64
CA ASN A 160 7.95 5.56 4.26
C ASN A 160 9.40 5.00 4.15
N LEU A 161 10.32 5.68 3.45
CA LEU A 161 11.76 5.38 3.46
C LEU A 161 12.57 6.29 4.39
N ALA A 162 11.99 7.31 5.00
CA ALA A 162 12.72 8.29 5.80
C ALA A 162 13.46 7.69 7.01
N GLY A 163 12.99 6.56 7.55
CA GLY A 163 13.71 5.79 8.57
C GLY A 163 15.03 5.23 8.02
N LEU A 164 14.94 4.50 6.91
CA LEU A 164 16.09 3.90 6.24
C LEU A 164 17.10 4.94 5.75
N ASP A 165 16.63 6.05 5.14
CA ASP A 165 17.52 7.11 4.63
C ASP A 165 18.39 7.69 5.76
N ARG A 166 17.76 8.05 6.90
CA ARG A 166 18.47 8.52 8.11
C ARG A 166 19.41 7.47 8.71
N ARG A 167 19.04 6.18 8.65
CA ARG A 167 19.88 5.09 9.15
C ARG A 167 21.16 4.93 8.33
N LEU A 168 21.08 5.18 7.02
CA LEU A 168 22.20 5.02 6.11
C LEU A 168 23.11 6.24 6.04
N GLY A 169 22.60 7.45 6.31
CA GLY A 169 23.41 8.67 6.36
C GLY A 169 22.57 9.95 6.35
N GLU A 170 23.13 10.99 5.75
CA GLU A 170 22.40 12.24 5.51
C GLU A 170 21.22 11.99 4.56
N PRO A 171 20.01 12.49 4.87
CA PRO A 171 18.86 12.34 4.00
C PRO A 171 19.15 12.84 2.59
N GLY A 172 18.75 12.06 1.59
CA GLY A 172 19.03 12.39 0.20
C GLY A 172 20.45 12.05 -0.25
N ALA A 173 21.27 11.33 0.54
CA ALA A 173 22.61 10.96 0.09
C ALA A 173 22.57 9.96 -1.08
N TYR A 174 21.64 9.00 -1.04
CA TYR A 174 21.64 7.83 -1.92
C TYR A 174 20.50 7.79 -2.93
N TRP A 175 19.31 8.24 -2.55
CA TRP A 175 18.16 8.46 -3.45
C TRP A 175 17.41 9.71 -2.99
N THR A 176 16.41 10.12 -3.74
CA THR A 176 15.46 11.17 -3.34
C THR A 176 14.06 10.67 -3.60
N VAL A 177 13.10 11.02 -2.74
CA VAL A 177 11.68 10.75 -2.97
C VAL A 177 11.00 12.04 -3.41
N VAL A 178 10.36 12.04 -4.59
CA VAL A 178 9.61 13.18 -5.12
C VAL A 178 8.19 12.72 -5.42
N ASN A 179 7.20 13.29 -4.73
CA ASN A 179 5.80 12.89 -4.83
C ASN A 179 5.58 11.38 -4.64
N GLY A 180 6.39 10.76 -3.76
CA GLY A 180 6.33 9.33 -3.47
C GLY A 180 7.07 8.41 -4.46
N TYR A 181 7.74 8.97 -5.47
CA TYR A 181 8.60 8.24 -6.43
C TYR A 181 10.07 8.37 -6.08
N THR A 182 10.82 7.27 -6.17
CA THR A 182 12.27 7.25 -5.93
C THR A 182 13.04 7.62 -7.18
N ASN A 183 14.01 8.52 -7.03
CA ASN A 183 14.97 8.89 -8.05
C ASN A 183 16.40 8.81 -7.53
N SER A 184 17.36 8.44 -8.39
CA SER A 184 18.77 8.41 -8.05
C SER A 184 19.65 8.47 -9.31
N GLU A 185 20.95 8.44 -9.11
CA GLU A 185 21.98 8.40 -10.14
C GLU A 185 22.91 7.20 -9.89
N PRO A 186 23.54 6.62 -10.93
CA PRO A 186 24.32 5.39 -10.80
C PRO A 186 25.42 5.48 -9.74
N HIS A 187 26.12 6.63 -9.66
CA HIS A 187 27.20 6.84 -8.71
C HIS A 187 26.72 6.91 -7.24
N ARG A 188 25.47 7.33 -7.00
CA ARG A 188 24.85 7.35 -5.68
C ARG A 188 24.44 5.93 -5.27
N LEU A 189 23.90 5.14 -6.19
CA LEU A 189 23.53 3.74 -5.94
C LEU A 189 24.77 2.84 -5.75
N ALA A 190 25.87 3.06 -6.47
CA ALA A 190 27.14 2.38 -6.21
C ALA A 190 27.74 2.71 -4.82
N ARG A 191 27.43 3.89 -4.26
CA ARG A 191 27.75 4.21 -2.86
C ARG A 191 26.78 3.53 -1.90
N LEU A 192 25.49 3.45 -2.26
CA LEU A 192 24.46 2.78 -1.48
C LEU A 192 24.78 1.30 -1.29
N GLU A 193 25.15 0.60 -2.35
CA GLU A 193 25.49 -0.83 -2.28
C GLU A 193 26.56 -1.12 -1.22
N ARG A 194 27.66 -0.36 -1.24
CA ARG A 194 28.72 -0.44 -0.21
C ARG A 194 28.17 -0.13 1.18
N ALA A 195 27.35 0.91 1.27
CA ALA A 195 26.74 1.32 2.52
C ALA A 195 25.80 0.25 3.08
N LEU A 196 25.06 -0.48 2.24
CA LEU A 196 24.19 -1.57 2.66
C LEU A 196 25.01 -2.79 3.11
N ALA A 197 26.09 -3.12 2.39
CA ALA A 197 26.97 -4.26 2.71
C ALA A 197 27.66 -4.15 4.08
N GLU A 198 27.84 -2.94 4.60
CA GLU A 198 28.46 -2.68 5.91
C GLU A 198 27.48 -2.75 7.09
N ARG A 199 26.18 -2.97 6.85
CA ARG A 199 25.15 -3.05 7.90
C ARG A 199 24.47 -4.41 7.94
N ASP A 200 23.94 -4.74 9.11
CA ASP A 200 23.04 -5.87 9.27
C ASP A 200 21.74 -5.64 8.48
N ARG A 201 21.42 -6.58 7.60
CA ARG A 201 20.25 -6.48 6.72
C ARG A 201 18.94 -6.45 7.51
N GLU A 202 18.81 -7.25 8.57
CA GLU A 202 17.57 -7.33 9.35
C GLU A 202 17.27 -6.03 10.10
N SER A 203 18.30 -5.35 10.60
CA SER A 203 18.19 -4.01 11.15
C SER A 203 17.71 -3.00 10.09
N LEU A 204 18.22 -3.07 8.86
CA LEU A 204 17.79 -2.15 7.80
C LEU A 204 16.36 -2.39 7.33
N LEU A 205 15.94 -3.67 7.24
CA LEU A 205 14.55 -4.03 6.96
C LEU A 205 13.60 -3.40 8.00
N GLY A 206 14.02 -3.41 9.27
CA GLY A 206 13.27 -2.83 10.39
C GLY A 206 12.94 -1.35 10.24
N GLU A 207 13.74 -0.58 9.50
CA GLU A 207 13.58 0.88 9.34
C GLU A 207 12.56 1.28 8.26
N ILE A 208 12.13 0.33 7.43
CA ILE A 208 11.18 0.59 6.34
C ILE A 208 9.77 0.57 6.89
N ALA A 209 9.00 1.62 6.59
CA ALA A 209 7.61 1.74 6.98
C ALA A 209 6.65 1.37 5.84
N ILE A 210 5.40 1.10 6.22
CA ILE A 210 4.26 0.99 5.30
C ILE A 210 3.16 1.92 5.80
N GLY A 211 2.29 2.39 4.91
CA GLY A 211 1.02 2.97 5.36
C GLY A 211 0.10 1.86 5.84
N LEU A 212 -0.46 1.96 7.05
CA LEU A 212 -1.46 1.04 7.55
C LEU A 212 -2.73 1.82 7.84
N HIS A 213 -3.80 1.52 7.11
CA HIS A 213 -5.12 2.11 7.30
C HIS A 213 -6.10 1.04 7.78
N GLU A 214 -6.41 1.07 9.06
CA GLU A 214 -7.18 0.05 9.78
C GLU A 214 -8.68 0.38 9.72
N GLY A 215 -9.50 -0.60 9.32
CA GLY A 215 -10.96 -0.51 9.43
C GLY A 215 -11.62 0.55 8.54
N VAL A 216 -11.09 0.78 7.34
CA VAL A 216 -11.63 1.74 6.36
C VAL A 216 -13.00 1.30 5.84
N GLY A 217 -13.94 2.24 5.71
CA GLY A 217 -15.22 2.00 5.06
C GLY A 217 -15.06 1.72 3.57
N VAL A 218 -15.74 0.67 3.09
CA VAL A 218 -15.80 0.41 1.64
C VAL A 218 -16.87 1.29 1.01
N THR A 219 -16.45 2.17 0.10
CA THR A 219 -17.31 3.16 -0.56
C THR A 219 -17.95 2.65 -1.84
N PHE A 220 -17.27 1.73 -2.55
CA PHE A 220 -17.73 1.22 -3.84
C PHE A 220 -17.63 -0.31 -3.88
N ALA A 221 -18.70 -0.96 -4.36
CA ALA A 221 -18.79 -2.41 -4.60
C ALA A 221 -18.41 -2.82 -6.02
N ASP A 222 -18.64 -1.94 -6.98
CA ASP A 222 -18.01 -1.92 -8.30
C ASP A 222 -17.73 -0.46 -8.64
N ARG A 223 -17.09 -0.18 -9.79
CA ARG A 223 -16.69 1.19 -10.14
C ARG A 223 -17.91 2.13 -10.16
N PHE A 224 -17.97 2.98 -9.13
CA PHE A 224 -18.96 4.02 -8.89
C PHE A 224 -20.34 3.53 -8.44
N THR A 225 -20.49 2.26 -8.06
CA THR A 225 -21.69 1.74 -7.40
C THR A 225 -21.41 1.50 -5.93
N GLU A 226 -22.20 2.11 -5.05
CA GLU A 226 -22.05 1.93 -3.59
C GLU A 226 -22.52 0.54 -3.14
N PRO A 227 -21.91 -0.04 -2.08
CA PRO A 227 -22.35 -1.33 -1.55
C PRO A 227 -23.76 -1.24 -0.94
N THR A 228 -24.54 -2.32 -1.07
CA THR A 228 -25.90 -2.40 -0.51
C THR A 228 -25.92 -2.51 1.01
N GLN A 229 -24.81 -2.91 1.62
CA GLN A 229 -24.64 -3.00 3.06
C GLN A 229 -23.27 -2.43 3.47
N PRO A 230 -23.18 -1.72 4.61
CA PRO A 230 -21.89 -1.25 5.11
C PRO A 230 -20.92 -2.41 5.39
N THR A 231 -19.71 -2.29 4.84
CA THR A 231 -18.60 -3.19 5.12
C THR A 231 -17.32 -2.38 5.29
N ARG A 232 -16.27 -3.03 5.79
CA ARG A 232 -14.97 -2.42 6.04
C ARG A 232 -13.85 -3.43 5.81
N VAL A 233 -12.69 -2.91 5.48
CA VAL A 233 -11.45 -3.67 5.33
C VAL A 233 -10.31 -2.89 5.95
N SER A 234 -9.09 -3.43 5.94
CA SER A 234 -7.88 -2.65 6.20
C SER A 234 -7.01 -2.62 4.95
N GLN A 235 -6.16 -1.61 4.82
CA GLN A 235 -5.23 -1.46 3.70
C GLN A 235 -3.79 -1.28 4.20
N ALA A 236 -2.88 -2.11 3.69
CA ALA A 236 -1.44 -1.93 3.81
C ALA A 236 -0.95 -1.25 2.52
N LEU A 237 -0.71 0.06 2.58
CA LEU A 237 -0.20 0.89 1.50
C LEU A 237 1.33 0.74 1.44
N CYS A 238 1.76 -0.17 0.59
CA CYS A 238 3.17 -0.51 0.40
C CYS A 238 3.67 0.08 -0.90
N SER A 239 4.94 0.49 -0.93
CA SER A 239 5.58 0.94 -2.16
C SER A 239 6.75 0.05 -2.52
N ALA A 240 7.00 -0.10 -3.82
CA ALA A 240 8.26 -0.57 -4.36
C ALA A 240 9.04 0.62 -4.94
N LEU A 241 10.30 0.41 -5.33
CA LEU A 241 11.03 1.46 -6.01
C LEU A 241 10.45 1.74 -7.39
N SER A 242 10.42 2.99 -7.82
CA SER A 242 9.93 3.40 -9.13
C SER A 242 10.99 3.21 -10.24
N CYS A 243 11.53 1.99 -10.35
CA CYS A 243 12.58 1.64 -11.33
C CYS A 243 12.16 1.96 -12.78
N GLY A 244 10.89 1.76 -13.13
CA GLY A 244 10.33 2.06 -14.45
C GLY A 244 10.23 3.55 -14.79
N TYR A 245 10.52 4.43 -13.82
CA TYR A 245 10.54 5.89 -13.98
C TYR A 245 11.99 6.44 -13.90
N SER A 246 12.99 5.58 -14.04
CA SER A 246 14.41 5.93 -13.92
C SER A 246 15.19 5.46 -15.14
N ASP A 247 16.19 6.26 -15.56
CA ASP A 247 17.15 5.86 -16.59
C ASP A 247 18.30 5.00 -16.04
N VAL A 248 18.32 4.75 -14.72
CA VAL A 248 19.36 3.96 -14.06
C VAL A 248 19.07 2.46 -14.22
N ALA A 249 20.12 1.65 -14.39
CA ALA A 249 19.98 0.22 -14.62
C ALA A 249 19.34 -0.49 -13.42
N HIS A 250 18.50 -1.50 -13.69
CA HIS A 250 17.88 -2.32 -12.64
C HIS A 250 18.90 -2.94 -11.68
N ALA A 251 20.08 -3.34 -12.18
CA ALA A 251 21.12 -3.92 -11.34
C ALA A 251 21.60 -2.95 -10.23
N ASP A 252 21.67 -1.66 -10.53
CA ASP A 252 22.07 -0.65 -9.54
C ASP A 252 20.97 -0.41 -8.48
N TRP A 253 19.70 -0.61 -8.86
CA TRP A 253 18.55 -0.51 -7.95
C TRP A 253 18.34 -1.76 -7.09
N GLU A 254 18.79 -2.94 -7.55
CA GLU A 254 18.51 -4.24 -6.95
C GLU A 254 18.75 -4.32 -5.43
N PRO A 255 19.88 -3.80 -4.88
CA PRO A 255 20.12 -3.88 -3.44
C PRO A 255 19.06 -3.18 -2.59
N LEU A 256 18.57 -2.01 -3.04
CA LEU A 256 17.51 -1.29 -2.35
C LEU A 256 16.12 -1.87 -2.69
N ALA A 257 15.89 -2.28 -3.94
CA ALA A 257 14.60 -2.81 -4.38
C ALA A 257 14.21 -4.06 -3.61
N THR A 258 15.16 -5.00 -3.46
CA THR A 258 14.95 -6.24 -2.72
C THR A 258 14.76 -6.00 -1.23
N LEU A 259 15.51 -5.04 -0.64
CA LEU A 259 15.32 -4.62 0.77
C LEU A 259 13.91 -4.06 1.00
N VAL A 260 13.45 -3.16 0.13
CA VAL A 260 12.10 -2.57 0.21
C VAL A 260 11.01 -3.62 0.05
N LEU A 261 11.13 -4.51 -0.95
CA LEU A 261 10.15 -5.56 -1.19
C LEU A 261 10.08 -6.54 -0.02
N ASP A 262 11.23 -7.01 0.49
CA ASP A 262 11.29 -7.92 1.64
C ASP A 262 10.58 -7.32 2.86
N ALA A 263 10.85 -6.04 3.16
CA ALA A 263 10.22 -5.35 4.27
C ALA A 263 8.71 -5.16 4.06
N ALA A 264 8.29 -4.73 2.87
CA ALA A 264 6.90 -4.46 2.55
C ALA A 264 6.00 -5.70 2.67
N TYR A 265 6.46 -6.86 2.18
CA TYR A 265 5.72 -8.11 2.28
C TYR A 265 5.67 -8.64 3.71
N GLU A 266 6.79 -8.62 4.44
CA GLU A 266 6.80 -9.04 5.84
C GLU A 266 5.90 -8.12 6.70
N ALA A 267 6.02 -6.80 6.52
CA ALA A 267 5.21 -5.80 7.21
C ALA A 267 3.72 -6.00 6.94
N THR A 268 3.34 -6.30 5.69
CA THR A 268 1.94 -6.58 5.34
C THR A 268 1.39 -7.80 6.08
N LEU A 269 2.15 -8.91 6.13
CA LEU A 269 1.69 -10.12 6.83
C LEU A 269 1.60 -9.91 8.35
N ARG A 270 2.52 -9.15 8.94
CA ARG A 270 2.47 -8.77 10.36
C ARG A 270 1.31 -7.82 10.64
N ALA A 271 1.07 -6.85 9.76
CA ALA A 271 -0.06 -5.93 9.87
C ALA A 271 -1.40 -6.69 9.91
N ALA A 272 -1.54 -7.77 9.13
CA ALA A 272 -2.74 -8.60 9.12
C ALA A 272 -3.05 -9.22 10.50
N LEU A 273 -2.02 -9.48 11.31
CA LEU A 273 -2.19 -10.04 12.66
C LEU A 273 -2.64 -9.01 13.69
N VAL A 274 -2.43 -7.72 13.44
CA VAL A 274 -2.70 -6.64 14.42
C VAL A 274 -3.90 -5.78 14.07
N VAL A 275 -4.38 -5.82 12.82
CA VAL A 275 -5.59 -5.07 12.43
C VAL A 275 -6.84 -5.60 13.13
N PRO A 276 -7.86 -4.75 13.41
CA PRO A 276 -9.06 -5.15 14.13
C PRO A 276 -9.83 -6.25 13.42
N ARG A 277 -10.07 -7.35 14.12
CA ARG A 277 -10.91 -8.48 13.70
C ARG A 277 -11.39 -9.25 14.92
N ASP A 278 -12.28 -10.23 14.69
CA ASP A 278 -12.62 -11.21 15.72
C ASP A 278 -11.35 -11.96 16.20
N ALA A 279 -11.14 -12.03 17.50
CA ALA A 279 -9.92 -12.56 18.11
C ALA A 279 -9.67 -14.04 17.73
N ASP A 280 -10.73 -14.80 17.50
CA ASP A 280 -10.63 -16.21 17.12
C ASP A 280 -10.47 -16.41 15.60
N ALA A 281 -10.74 -15.38 14.80
CA ALA A 281 -10.67 -15.48 13.35
C ALA A 281 -9.23 -15.50 12.81
N THR A 282 -9.00 -16.39 11.86
CA THR A 282 -7.78 -16.37 11.03
C THR A 282 -7.71 -15.05 10.26
N ALA A 283 -6.57 -14.36 10.37
CA ALA A 283 -6.35 -13.11 9.65
C ALA A 283 -6.24 -13.37 8.15
N LYS A 284 -7.19 -12.83 7.38
CA LYS A 284 -7.16 -12.90 5.92
C LYS A 284 -6.38 -11.73 5.35
N VAL A 285 -5.43 -12.01 4.46
CA VAL A 285 -4.61 -10.99 3.82
C VAL A 285 -4.46 -11.25 2.33
N TRP A 286 -4.68 -10.21 1.53
CA TRP A 286 -4.49 -10.24 0.09
C TRP A 286 -3.14 -9.64 -0.27
N LEU A 287 -2.30 -10.41 -0.95
CA LEU A 287 -1.02 -9.96 -1.51
C LEU A 287 -1.15 -9.73 -3.01
N THR A 288 -0.48 -8.68 -3.49
CA THR A 288 -0.35 -8.36 -4.91
C THR A 288 1.12 -8.48 -5.34
N ARG A 289 1.41 -8.31 -6.62
CA ARG A 289 2.78 -8.24 -7.17
C ARG A 289 3.25 -6.80 -7.12
N LEU A 290 3.70 -6.38 -5.95
CA LEU A 290 4.06 -5.01 -5.62
C LEU A 290 5.16 -4.51 -6.56
N GLY A 291 4.90 -3.42 -7.29
CA GLY A 291 5.88 -2.80 -8.18
C GLY A 291 6.13 -3.50 -9.52
N GLY A 292 5.50 -4.64 -9.81
CA GLY A 292 5.73 -5.41 -11.05
C GLY A 292 5.05 -4.85 -12.31
N GLY A 293 4.30 -3.75 -12.17
CA GLY A 293 3.66 -3.01 -13.27
C GLY A 293 4.46 -1.77 -13.66
N ALA A 294 3.84 -0.59 -13.57
CA ALA A 294 4.45 0.69 -13.96
C ALA A 294 5.78 1.00 -13.26
N PHE A 295 5.95 0.55 -12.01
CA PHE A 295 7.19 0.75 -11.25
C PHE A 295 8.35 -0.14 -11.71
N GLY A 296 8.10 -1.15 -12.57
CA GLY A 296 9.14 -1.90 -13.26
C GLY A 296 10.05 -2.74 -12.37
N ASN A 297 9.62 -3.18 -11.19
CA ASN A 297 10.43 -4.09 -10.38
C ASN A 297 10.44 -5.48 -11.02
N ARG A 298 11.60 -6.14 -10.98
CA ARG A 298 11.74 -7.46 -11.60
C ARG A 298 10.91 -8.50 -10.87
N MET A 299 10.29 -9.40 -11.64
CA MET A 299 9.42 -10.43 -11.06
C MET A 299 10.21 -11.35 -10.13
N GLU A 300 11.48 -11.62 -10.41
CA GLU A 300 12.33 -12.43 -9.53
C GLU A 300 12.50 -11.83 -8.12
N TRP A 301 12.54 -10.49 -7.99
CA TRP A 301 12.65 -9.82 -6.70
C TRP A 301 11.34 -9.91 -5.92
N ILE A 302 10.23 -9.75 -6.63
CA ILE A 302 8.88 -9.80 -6.06
C ILE A 302 8.56 -11.20 -5.54
N THR A 303 8.78 -12.24 -6.36
CA THR A 303 8.51 -13.63 -5.96
C THR A 303 9.44 -14.09 -4.85
N ALA A 304 10.71 -13.67 -4.86
CA ALA A 304 11.64 -13.91 -3.77
C ALA A 304 11.17 -13.28 -2.45
N ALA A 305 10.74 -12.03 -2.47
CA ALA A 305 10.28 -11.31 -1.28
C ALA A 305 8.98 -11.88 -0.71
N ILE A 306 8.02 -12.28 -1.56
CA ILE A 306 6.82 -13.01 -1.11
C ILE A 306 7.23 -14.33 -0.45
N GLY A 307 8.09 -15.11 -1.10
CA GLY A 307 8.56 -16.39 -0.56
C GLY A 307 9.24 -16.23 0.81
N ARG A 308 10.14 -15.24 0.95
CA ARG A 308 10.79 -14.90 2.22
C ARG A 308 9.76 -14.53 3.29
N ALA A 309 8.83 -13.62 2.98
CA ALA A 309 7.82 -13.19 3.95
C ALA A 309 6.92 -14.35 4.40
N LEU A 310 6.54 -15.26 3.49
CA LEU A 310 5.78 -16.45 3.85
C LEU A 310 6.59 -17.38 4.78
N ALA A 311 7.88 -17.60 4.51
CA ALA A 311 8.74 -18.42 5.36
C ALA A 311 8.93 -17.81 6.76
N VAL A 312 9.13 -16.49 6.85
CA VAL A 312 9.22 -15.78 8.14
C VAL A 312 7.94 -15.89 8.95
N MET A 313 6.79 -15.98 8.29
CA MET A 313 5.48 -16.05 8.91
C MET A 313 4.95 -17.49 9.06
N ASP A 314 5.80 -18.51 8.86
CA ASP A 314 5.43 -19.90 9.10
C ASP A 314 4.96 -20.08 10.55
N GLY A 315 3.83 -20.76 10.72
CA GLY A 315 3.19 -20.96 12.02
C GLY A 315 2.36 -19.78 12.53
N ALA A 316 2.24 -18.68 11.77
CA ALA A 316 1.27 -17.62 12.07
C ALA A 316 -0.14 -18.03 11.62
N ARG A 317 -1.19 -17.65 12.38
CA ARG A 317 -2.58 -17.91 12.02
C ARG A 317 -3.08 -16.96 10.91
N LEU A 318 -2.69 -17.24 9.67
CA LEU A 318 -2.96 -16.40 8.49
C LEU A 318 -3.59 -17.19 7.33
N ASP A 319 -4.52 -16.56 6.63
CA ASP A 319 -5.06 -16.98 5.33
C ASP A 319 -4.58 -15.99 4.26
N VAL A 320 -3.45 -16.30 3.63
CA VAL A 320 -2.82 -15.49 2.60
C VAL A 320 -3.41 -15.82 1.24
N ARG A 321 -3.97 -14.80 0.58
CA ARG A 321 -4.49 -14.86 -0.79
C ARG A 321 -3.55 -14.12 -1.72
N ILE A 322 -2.86 -14.85 -2.59
CA ILE A 322 -1.99 -14.26 -3.61
C ILE A 322 -2.84 -13.99 -4.85
N ALA A 323 -3.04 -12.72 -5.17
CA ALA A 323 -3.87 -12.29 -6.27
C ALA A 323 -3.13 -12.39 -7.62
N HIS A 324 -3.79 -13.00 -8.60
CA HIS A 324 -3.37 -13.05 -10.00
C HIS A 324 -4.42 -12.41 -10.90
N TYR A 325 -4.01 -11.58 -11.84
CA TYR A 325 -4.97 -10.91 -12.73
C TYR A 325 -5.51 -11.89 -13.78
N ARG A 326 -6.83 -12.12 -13.77
CA ARG A 326 -7.64 -12.97 -14.67
C ARG A 326 -7.32 -14.47 -14.68
N ARG A 327 -6.06 -14.87 -14.55
CA ARG A 327 -5.62 -16.27 -14.54
C ARG A 327 -4.46 -16.44 -13.58
N ILE A 328 -4.39 -17.60 -12.93
CA ILE A 328 -3.24 -17.97 -12.12
C ILE A 328 -2.03 -18.15 -13.05
N ASP A 329 -0.95 -17.43 -12.75
CA ASP A 329 0.34 -17.61 -13.40
C ASP A 329 1.11 -18.72 -12.68
N SER A 330 1.22 -19.88 -13.31
CA SER A 330 1.86 -21.06 -12.72
C SER A 330 3.37 -20.87 -12.53
N SER A 331 4.02 -20.01 -13.32
CA SER A 331 5.45 -19.72 -13.16
C SER A 331 5.69 -18.91 -11.89
N VAL A 332 4.92 -17.83 -11.69
CA VAL A 332 4.95 -17.02 -10.47
C VAL A 332 4.62 -17.87 -9.25
N GLN A 333 3.64 -18.78 -9.35
CA GLN A 333 3.31 -19.70 -8.27
C GLN A 333 4.49 -20.61 -7.91
N ALA A 334 5.15 -21.21 -8.90
CA ALA A 334 6.30 -22.08 -8.68
C ALA A 334 7.48 -21.30 -8.08
N ASP A 335 7.74 -20.07 -8.56
CA ASP A 335 8.84 -19.23 -8.09
C ASP A 335 8.66 -18.81 -6.63
N ILE A 336 7.44 -18.44 -6.22
CA ILE A 336 7.12 -18.10 -4.83
C ILE A 336 7.32 -19.32 -3.92
N GLU A 337 6.84 -20.49 -4.34
CA GLU A 337 6.99 -21.73 -3.57
C GLU A 337 8.46 -22.14 -3.42
N GLN A 338 9.24 -22.02 -4.50
CA GLN A 338 10.68 -22.29 -4.45
C GLN A 338 11.42 -21.29 -3.56
N ALA A 339 11.07 -20.01 -3.65
CA ALA A 339 11.64 -18.98 -2.80
C ALA A 339 11.32 -19.20 -1.32
N ARG A 340 10.08 -19.58 -0.98
CA ARG A 340 9.68 -19.92 0.40
C ARG A 340 10.52 -21.06 0.97
N ARG A 341 10.72 -22.14 0.20
CA ARG A 341 11.56 -23.27 0.66
C ARG A 341 13.00 -22.85 0.92
N ARG A 342 13.62 -22.13 -0.02
CA ARG A 342 15.00 -21.62 0.15
C ARG A 342 15.13 -20.71 1.37
N ALA A 343 14.14 -19.85 1.60
CA ALA A 343 14.13 -18.96 2.75
C ALA A 343 13.95 -19.72 4.06
N ALA A 344 13.06 -20.72 4.11
CA ALA A 344 12.86 -21.57 5.28
C ALA A 344 14.15 -22.31 5.67
N ASP A 345 14.87 -22.88 4.70
CA ASP A 345 16.16 -23.55 4.92
C ASP A 345 17.24 -22.61 5.47
N SER A 346 17.15 -21.31 5.16
CA SER A 346 18.11 -20.29 5.63
C SER A 346 17.76 -19.73 7.02
N LEU A 347 16.52 -19.91 7.46
CA LEU A 347 16.01 -19.45 8.76
C LEU A 347 16.08 -20.53 9.86
N ALA A 348 16.22 -21.80 9.47
CA ALA A 348 16.31 -22.97 10.36
C ALA A 348 17.71 -23.15 10.97
#